data_AF-A0AAV2R3S8-F1
#
_entry.id   AF-A0AAV2R3S8-F1
#
_cell.length_a   1.000
_cell.length_b   1.000
_cell.length_c   1.000
_cell.angle_alpha   90.00
_cell.angle_beta   90.00
_cell.angle_gamma   90.00
#
_symmetry.space_group_name_H-M   'P 1'
#
loop_
_entity.id
_entity.type
_entity.pdbx_description
1 polymer ?
#
loop_
_entity_poly.entity_id
_entity_poly.type
_entity_poly.pdbx_seq_one_letter_code
_entity_poly.pdbx_strand_id
1 'polypeptide(L)'
;EMGWGGLLVEVDARIYKTLLKKHRKAWSANVCLATHPYPSKELLILRDISISGMNTLASHDLRVNMTKGSSVMSSMFTSAQCLPLSSLLTALKVRHIDLLSLDVEGAELDILNTLDFSLFTID
;
A
#
# COMPACT_ATOMS: atom_id res chain seq x y z
N GLU A 1 -3.60 28.38 7.80
CA GLU A 1 -3.48 26.94 7.50
C GLU A 1 -2.64 26.27 8.57
N MET A 2 -2.99 25.05 8.99
CA MET A 2 -2.30 24.33 10.08
C MET A 2 -0.93 23.74 9.68
N GLY A 3 -0.39 24.07 8.50
CA GLY A 3 0.99 23.73 8.12
C GLY A 3 1.27 22.26 7.77
N TRP A 4 0.26 21.37 7.82
CA TRP A 4 0.37 19.92 7.64
C TRP A 4 1.29 19.50 6.49
N GLY A 5 2.24 18.64 6.84
CA GLY A 5 3.08 17.86 5.93
C GLY A 5 2.70 16.39 6.01
N GLY A 6 3.40 15.51 5.29
CA GLY A 6 3.26 14.08 5.54
C GLY A 6 3.82 13.18 4.45
N LEU A 7 3.42 11.91 4.51
CA LEU A 7 3.73 10.87 3.54
C LEU A 7 2.41 10.24 3.07
N LEU A 8 2.25 10.10 1.75
CA LEU A 8 1.15 9.39 1.11
C LEU A 8 1.71 8.16 0.40
N VAL A 9 1.15 6.98 0.69
CA VAL A 9 1.56 5.72 0.07
C VAL A 9 0.35 5.15 -0.67
N GLU A 10 0.53 4.81 -1.94
CA GLU A 10 -0.53 4.22 -2.77
C GLU A 10 0.12 3.25 -3.75
N VAL A 11 -0.37 2.02 -3.84
CA VAL A 11 0.23 0.98 -4.67
C VAL A 11 -0.34 0.99 -6.10
N ASP A 12 -1.62 1.33 -6.29
CA ASP A 12 -2.22 1.41 -7.61
C ASP A 12 -1.70 2.65 -8.35
N ALA A 13 -0.90 2.43 -9.39
CA ALA A 13 -0.30 3.50 -10.18
C ALA A 13 -1.33 4.46 -10.81
N ARG A 14 -2.57 4.03 -11.07
CA ARG A 14 -3.65 4.87 -11.61
C ARG A 14 -4.18 5.80 -10.55
N ILE A 15 -4.43 5.28 -9.35
CA ILE A 15 -4.86 6.08 -8.19
C ILE A 15 -3.74 7.02 -7.78
N TYR A 16 -2.49 6.55 -7.72
CA TYR A 16 -1.32 7.36 -7.42
C TYR A 16 -1.18 8.56 -8.38
N LYS A 17 -1.32 8.36 -9.69
CA LYS A 17 -1.32 9.47 -10.67
C LYS A 17 -2.42 10.49 -10.40
N THR A 18 -3.57 10.06 -9.90
CA THR A 18 -4.69 10.94 -9.52
C THR A 18 -4.39 11.69 -8.22
N LEU A 19 -3.77 11.01 -7.25
CA LEU A 19 -3.29 11.59 -5.99
C LEU A 19 -2.29 12.72 -6.23
N LEU A 20 -1.31 12.52 -7.13
CA LEU A 20 -0.30 13.54 -7.46
C LEU A 20 -0.91 14.85 -8.00
N LYS A 21 -2.01 14.76 -8.74
CA LYS A 21 -2.74 15.94 -9.27
C LYS A 21 -3.42 16.77 -8.19
N LYS A 22 -3.53 16.27 -6.95
CA LYS A 22 -4.12 17.01 -5.83
C LYS A 22 -3.15 18.01 -5.21
N HIS A 23 -1.87 18.00 -5.60
CA HIS A 23 -0.84 18.94 -5.11
C HIS A 23 -0.83 19.08 -3.58
N ARG A 24 -1.02 17.97 -2.86
CA ARG A 24 -0.94 17.96 -1.40
C ARG A 24 0.49 18.26 -0.97
N LYS A 25 0.64 19.00 0.13
CA LYS A 25 1.94 19.27 0.77
C LYS A 25 2.42 18.01 1.51
N ALA A 26 2.77 16.97 0.76
CA ALA A 26 3.22 15.69 1.31
C ALA A 26 4.21 15.02 0.36
N TRP A 27 5.13 14.25 0.91
CA TRP A 27 5.86 13.23 0.16
C TRP A 27 4.88 12.17 -0.32
N SER A 28 5.21 11.53 -1.44
CA SER A 28 4.38 10.47 -2.00
C SER A 28 5.24 9.32 -2.52
N ALA A 29 4.76 8.09 -2.36
CA ALA A 29 5.44 6.88 -2.79
C ALA A 29 4.46 5.91 -3.46
N ASN A 30 4.78 5.48 -4.69
CA ASN A 30 4.00 4.48 -5.41
C ASN A 30 4.51 3.06 -5.10
N VAL A 31 4.23 2.60 -3.88
CA VAL A 31 4.65 1.31 -3.32
C VAL A 31 3.53 0.76 -2.44
N CYS A 32 3.57 -0.52 -2.11
CA CYS A 32 2.82 -1.07 -0.98
C CYS A 32 3.63 -0.92 0.32
N LEU A 33 2.95 -1.08 1.45
CA LEU A 33 3.61 -1.24 2.74
C LEU A 33 3.87 -2.73 2.98
N ALA A 34 5.09 -3.07 3.34
CA ALA A 34 5.47 -4.45 3.65
C ALA A 34 4.92 -4.85 5.03
N THR A 35 4.42 -6.07 5.14
CA THR A 35 4.05 -6.75 6.40
C THR A 35 5.26 -7.39 7.10
N HIS A 36 6.47 -7.07 6.63
CA HIS A 36 7.74 -7.60 7.11
C HIS A 36 8.76 -6.45 7.24
N PRO A 37 9.81 -6.58 8.06
CA PRO A 37 10.79 -5.50 8.29
C PRO A 37 11.82 -5.33 7.14
N TYR A 38 11.54 -5.84 5.94
CA TYR A 38 12.42 -5.74 4.78
C TYR A 38 11.64 -5.52 3.47
N PRO A 39 12.26 -4.93 2.43
CA PRO A 39 11.65 -4.77 1.12
C PRO A 39 11.28 -6.11 0.45
N SER A 40 10.12 -6.16 -0.19
CA SER A 40 9.63 -7.33 -0.91
C SER A 40 8.99 -6.95 -2.25
N LYS A 41 8.93 -7.89 -3.18
CA LYS A 41 8.02 -7.79 -4.34
C LYS A 41 6.86 -8.72 -4.11
N GLU A 42 5.66 -8.18 -4.12
CA GLU A 42 4.43 -8.91 -3.80
C GLU A 42 3.46 -8.86 -4.96
N LEU A 43 2.65 -9.91 -5.10
CA LEU A 43 1.61 -10.00 -6.11
C LEU A 43 0.28 -9.64 -5.43
N LEU A 44 -0.27 -8.48 -5.79
CA LEU A 44 -1.47 -7.91 -5.18
C LEU A 44 -2.65 -7.98 -6.15
N ILE A 45 -3.85 -8.14 -5.61
CA ILE A 45 -5.10 -8.07 -6.39
C ILE A 45 -5.60 -6.63 -6.34
N LEU A 46 -5.76 -5.98 -7.50
CA LEU A 46 -6.38 -4.65 -7.57
C LEU A 46 -7.90 -4.82 -7.74
N ARG A 47 -8.69 -4.29 -6.80
CA ARG A 47 -10.16 -4.50 -6.71
C ARG A 47 -10.96 -3.83 -7.83
N ASP A 48 -10.36 -2.91 -8.59
CA ASP A 48 -11.04 -2.10 -9.62
C ASP A 48 -11.23 -2.80 -10.97
N ILE A 49 -11.23 -4.12 -10.97
CA ILE A 49 -11.51 -4.89 -12.19
C ILE A 49 -13.00 -5.19 -12.15
N SER A 50 -13.74 -4.31 -12.80
CA SER A 50 -15.10 -4.62 -13.23
C SER A 50 -15.03 -5.76 -14.24
N ILE A 51 -14.96 -6.99 -13.74
CA ILE A 51 -15.33 -8.17 -14.51
C ILE A 51 -16.85 -8.13 -14.53
N SER A 52 -17.41 -7.68 -15.66
CA SER A 52 -18.85 -7.65 -15.90
C SER A 52 -19.45 -9.02 -15.50
N GLY A 53 -20.09 -9.09 -14.33
CA GLY A 53 -20.76 -10.29 -13.82
C GLY A 53 -20.15 -11.04 -12.63
N MET A 54 -19.09 -10.56 -11.95
CA MET A 54 -18.53 -11.26 -10.78
C MET A 54 -18.36 -10.35 -9.55
N ASN A 55 -19.26 -10.49 -8.58
CA ASN A 55 -19.16 -9.93 -7.24
C ASN A 55 -18.06 -10.71 -6.50
N THR A 56 -16.80 -10.28 -6.57
CA THR A 56 -15.71 -11.02 -5.93
C THR A 56 -15.48 -10.53 -4.50
N LEU A 57 -15.88 -11.43 -3.61
CA LEU A 57 -15.64 -11.47 -2.18
C LEU A 57 -14.16 -11.22 -1.87
N ALA A 58 -13.91 -10.39 -0.86
CA ALA A 58 -12.62 -10.29 -0.20
C ALA A 58 -12.25 -11.69 0.30
N SER A 59 -11.19 -12.29 -0.25
CA SER A 59 -10.71 -13.59 0.19
C SER A 59 -9.23 -13.65 -0.05
N HIS A 60 -8.48 -13.53 1.04
CA HIS A 60 -7.02 -13.60 1.16
C HIS A 60 -6.43 -14.99 0.79
N ASP A 61 -7.18 -15.85 0.07
CA ASP A 61 -6.88 -17.27 -0.15
C ASP A 61 -7.28 -17.77 -1.55
N LEU A 62 -7.05 -16.97 -2.60
CA LEU A 62 -7.19 -17.48 -3.97
C LEU A 62 -5.94 -18.26 -4.39
N ARG A 63 -5.90 -19.56 -4.04
CA ARG A 63 -5.05 -20.55 -4.72
C ARG A 63 -5.57 -20.80 -6.14
N VAL A 64 -5.18 -19.94 -7.07
CA VAL A 64 -5.54 -20.11 -8.48
C VAL A 64 -4.58 -21.11 -9.13
N ASN A 65 -5.11 -22.27 -9.54
CA ASN A 65 -4.38 -23.22 -10.38
C ASN A 65 -4.02 -22.56 -11.71
N MET A 66 -2.72 -22.38 -11.93
CA MET A 66 -2.18 -21.66 -13.09
C MET A 66 -2.40 -22.43 -14.39
N THR A 67 -3.41 -22.06 -15.18
CA THR A 67 -3.44 -22.38 -16.60
C THR A 67 -2.92 -21.17 -17.39
N LYS A 68 -1.74 -21.33 -17.97
CA LYS A 68 -1.10 -20.33 -18.84
C LYS A 68 -2.02 -20.02 -20.02
N GLY A 69 -2.51 -18.78 -20.15
CA GLY A 69 -3.08 -18.32 -21.42
C GLY A 69 -4.21 -17.30 -21.42
N SER A 70 -4.72 -16.81 -20.28
CA SER A 70 -5.81 -15.81 -20.32
C SER A 70 -5.30 -14.39 -20.04
N SER A 71 -5.44 -13.49 -21.01
CA SER A 71 -5.14 -12.04 -20.88
C SER A 71 -5.93 -11.37 -19.74
N VAL A 72 -7.02 -11.98 -19.31
CA VAL A 72 -7.86 -11.57 -18.17
C VAL A 72 -7.11 -11.67 -16.82
N MET A 73 -6.11 -12.54 -16.72
CA MET A 73 -5.36 -12.75 -15.46
C MET A 73 -4.29 -11.68 -15.24
N SER A 74 -3.75 -11.09 -16.31
CA SER A 74 -2.79 -9.96 -16.22
C SER A 74 -3.43 -8.69 -15.69
N SER A 75 -4.75 -8.51 -15.86
CA SER A 75 -5.45 -7.38 -15.24
C SER A 75 -5.73 -7.61 -13.76
N MET A 76 -5.80 -8.88 -13.30
CA MET A 76 -6.18 -9.28 -11.94
C MET A 76 -5.11 -9.04 -10.89
N PHE A 77 -3.86 -9.23 -11.27
CA PHE A 77 -2.75 -9.18 -10.34
C PHE A 77 -1.73 -8.14 -10.78
N THR A 78 -1.30 -7.29 -9.85
CA THR A 78 -0.18 -6.38 -10.04
C THR A 78 1.00 -6.85 -9.20
N SER A 79 2.20 -6.88 -9.79
CA SER A 79 3.41 -7.04 -8.99
C SER A 79 3.84 -5.66 -8.50
N ALA A 80 3.94 -5.49 -7.19
CA ALA A 80 4.28 -4.24 -6.54
C ALA A 80 5.53 -4.38 -5.68
N GLN A 81 6.33 -3.31 -5.63
CA GLN A 81 7.38 -3.18 -4.63
C GLN A 81 6.74 -2.76 -3.31
N CYS A 82 6.93 -3.54 -2.25
CA CYS A 82 6.55 -3.16 -0.90
C CYS A 82 7.76 -2.73 -0.09
N LEU A 83 7.59 -1.73 0.76
CA LEU A 83 8.63 -1.22 1.66
C LEU A 83 8.11 -1.16 3.09
N PRO A 84 8.93 -1.45 4.11
CA PRO A 84 8.54 -1.25 5.50
C PRO A 84 8.22 0.22 5.77
N LEU A 85 7.16 0.50 6.53
CA LEU A 85 6.79 1.87 6.90
C LEU A 85 7.94 2.60 7.59
N SER A 86 8.68 1.89 8.45
CA SER A 86 9.88 2.39 9.13
C SER A 86 10.96 2.88 8.17
N SER A 87 11.14 2.22 7.02
CA SER A 87 12.12 2.62 6.00
C SER A 87 11.74 3.95 5.35
N LEU A 88 10.46 4.11 5.02
CA LEU A 88 9.93 5.35 4.43
C LEU A 88 10.03 6.52 5.41
N LEU A 89 9.60 6.33 6.66
CA LEU A 89 9.67 7.35 7.70
C LEU A 89 11.12 7.77 7.99
N THR A 90 12.04 6.79 8.07
CA THR A 90 13.47 7.04 8.29
C THR A 90 14.08 7.86 7.15
N ALA A 91 13.75 7.53 5.90
CA ALA A 91 14.24 8.28 4.72
C ALA A 91 13.78 9.75 4.75
N LEU A 92 12.58 10.01 5.28
CA LEU A 92 12.03 11.35 5.46
C LEU A 92 12.49 12.03 6.77
N LYS A 93 13.30 11.34 7.59
CA LYS A 93 13.71 11.79 8.93
C LYS A 93 12.51 12.13 9.84
N VAL A 94 11.41 11.40 9.67
CA VAL A 94 10.20 11.53 10.49
C VAL A 94 10.29 10.51 11.62
N ARG A 95 10.11 10.97 12.86
CA ARG A 95 10.03 10.14 14.08
C ARG A 95 8.78 10.37 14.91
N HIS A 96 8.09 11.47 14.66
CA HIS A 96 6.86 11.84 15.35
C HIS A 96 5.76 12.00 14.29
N ILE A 97 4.62 11.39 14.52
CA ILE A 97 3.51 11.25 13.57
C ILE A 97 2.23 11.67 14.29
N ASP A 98 1.72 12.85 13.96
CA ASP A 98 0.48 13.37 14.60
C ASP A 98 -0.79 12.60 14.19
N LEU A 99 -0.72 11.89 13.06
CA LEU A 99 -1.85 11.11 12.53
C LEU A 99 -1.34 10.00 11.62
N LEU A 100 -1.64 8.75 11.97
CA LEU A 100 -1.44 7.60 11.11
C LEU A 100 -2.80 7.04 10.67
N SER A 101 -3.09 7.14 9.37
CA SER A 101 -4.28 6.54 8.75
C SER A 101 -3.83 5.39 7.86
N LEU A 102 -4.22 4.16 8.23
CA LEU A 102 -3.98 2.96 7.44
C LEU A 102 -5.32 2.39 6.98
N ASP A 103 -5.45 2.27 5.66
CA ASP A 103 -6.52 1.54 4.98
C ASP A 103 -5.82 0.67 3.93
N VAL A 104 -5.38 -0.50 4.37
CA VAL A 104 -4.55 -1.43 3.57
C VAL A 104 -5.22 -2.80 3.46
N GLU A 105 -6.55 -2.80 3.55
CA GLU A 105 -7.41 -3.94 3.24
C GLU A 105 -7.09 -5.20 4.07
N GLY A 106 -6.78 -5.02 5.36
CA GLY A 106 -6.61 -6.10 6.34
C GLY A 106 -5.17 -6.36 6.79
N ALA A 107 -4.18 -5.67 6.19
CA ALA A 107 -2.77 -5.81 6.55
C ALA A 107 -2.30 -4.81 7.65
N GLU A 108 -3.22 -4.07 8.27
CA GLU A 108 -2.90 -2.96 9.19
C GLU A 108 -2.07 -3.44 10.38
N LEU A 109 -2.52 -4.51 11.06
CA LEU A 109 -1.86 -5.03 12.25
C LEU A 109 -0.46 -5.56 11.93
N ASP A 110 -0.30 -6.25 10.81
CA ASP A 110 1.00 -6.80 10.41
C ASP A 110 2.00 -5.70 10.09
N ILE A 111 1.57 -4.63 9.41
CA ILE A 111 2.42 -3.45 9.18
C ILE A 111 2.79 -2.81 10.51
N LEU A 112 1.83 -2.60 11.42
CA LEU A 112 2.09 -1.99 12.73
C LEU A 112 3.03 -2.85 13.58
N ASN A 113 2.96 -4.17 13.49
CA ASN A 113 3.87 -5.09 14.16
C ASN A 113 5.32 -4.96 13.68
N THR A 114 5.55 -4.40 12.49
CA THR A 114 6.91 -4.09 11.99
C THR A 114 7.45 -2.74 12.45
N LEU A 115 6.60 -1.90 13.06
CA LEU A 115 6.98 -0.55 13.49
C LEU A 115 7.55 -0.58 14.91
N ASP A 116 8.75 -0.04 15.07
CA ASP A 116 9.36 0.13 16.39
C ASP A 116 8.83 1.41 17.07
N PHE A 117 7.87 1.25 17.97
CA PHE A 117 7.27 2.35 18.73
C PHE A 117 8.21 3.01 19.76
N SER A 118 9.41 2.47 19.97
CA SER A 118 10.47 3.16 20.70
C SER A 118 11.21 4.19 19.84
N LEU A 119 11.14 4.05 18.52
CA LEU A 119 11.77 4.95 17.53
C LEU A 119 10.77 5.91 16.87
N PHE A 120 9.52 5.48 16.71
CA PHE A 120 8.45 6.25 16.08
C PHE A 120 7.30 6.48 17.07
N THR A 121 7.00 7.73 17.37
CA THR A 121 5.89 8.14 18.23
C THR A 121 4.68 8.52 17.38
N ILE A 122 3.49 8.09 17.82
CA ILE A 122 2.20 8.43 17.21
C ILE A 122 1.28 8.92 18.32
N ASP A 123 0.91 10.21 18.32
CA ASP A 123 0.03 10.84 19.33
C ASP A 123 -0.77 12.03 18.78
#